data_AF-A0A095API0-F1
#
_entry.id   AF-A0A095API0-F1
#
_cell.length_a   1.000
_cell.length_b   1.000
_cell.length_c   1.000
_cell.angle_alpha   90.00
_cell.angle_beta   90.00
_cell.angle_gamma   90.00
#
_symmetry.space_group_name_H-M   'P 1'
#
loop_
_entity.id
_entity.type
_entity.pdbx_description
1 polymer ?
#
loop_
_entity_poly.entity_id
_entity_poly.type
_entity_poly.pdbx_seq_one_letter_code
_entity_poly.pdbx_strand_id
1 'polypeptide(L)' 'MPKSRQDYWTHKLRRNRERDAVNQDKLVKAGWKVVVIWECQTNDTAKLAEIISERIV' A
#
# COMPACT_ATOMS: atom_id res chain seq x y z
N MET A 1 8.75 11.01 -10.92
CA MET A 1 8.44 10.21 -12.13
C MET A 1 9.74 9.64 -12.70
N PRO A 2 9.85 8.35 -13.11
CA PRO A 2 11.04 7.83 -13.79
C PRO A 2 11.34 8.62 -15.07
N LYS A 3 12.62 8.78 -15.42
CA LYS A 3 13.02 9.62 -16.56
C LYS A 3 12.66 9.00 -17.94
N SER A 4 12.62 7.67 -18.03
CA SER A 4 12.29 6.93 -19.26
C SER A 4 10.89 6.33 -19.20
N ARG A 5 10.18 6.29 -20.35
CA ARG A 5 8.81 5.75 -20.52
C ARG A 5 7.79 6.38 -19.56
N GLN A 6 7.78 7.71 -19.48
CA GLN A 6 6.96 8.45 -18.52
C GLN A 6 5.47 8.12 -18.65
N ASP A 7 4.91 8.12 -19.86
CA ASP A 7 3.48 7.83 -20.09
C ASP A 7 3.09 6.44 -19.56
N TYR A 8 3.91 5.43 -19.87
CA TYR A 8 3.72 4.07 -19.36
C TYR A 8 3.68 4.05 -17.83
N TRP A 9 4.66 4.69 -17.18
CA TRP A 9 4.74 4.69 -15.73
C TRP A 9 3.60 5.50 -15.09
N THR A 10 3.20 6.63 -15.67
CA THR A 10 2.07 7.43 -15.19
C THR A 10 0.78 6.61 -15.21
N HIS A 11 0.47 5.98 -16.33
CA HIS A 11 -0.71 5.12 -16.45
C HIS A 11 -0.64 3.90 -15.52
N LYS A 12 0.53 3.26 -15.41
CA LYS A 12 0.73 2.10 -14.55
C LYS A 12 0.54 2.45 -13.08
N LEU A 13 1.14 3.54 -12.59
CA LEU A 13 1.01 3.96 -11.20
C LEU A 13 -0.44 4.34 -10.86
N ARG A 14 -1.12 5.04 -11.77
CA ARG A 14 -2.56 5.35 -11.59
C ARG A 14 -3.39 4.08 -11.48
N ARG A 15 -3.23 3.14 -12.43
CA ARG A 15 -3.96 1.87 -12.44
C ARG A 15 -3.66 1.02 -11.19
N ASN A 16 -2.42 1.01 -10.73
CA ASN A 16 -2.05 0.32 -9.49
C ASN A 16 -2.82 0.90 -8.31
N ARG A 17 -2.83 2.23 -8.14
CA ARG A 17 -3.57 2.90 -7.06
C ARG A 17 -5.08 2.60 -7.11
N GLU A 18 -5.69 2.66 -8.30
CA GLU A 18 -7.11 2.34 -8.51
C GLU A 18 -7.41 0.88 -8.11
N ARG A 19 -6.58 -0.07 -8.57
CA ARG A 19 -6.73 -1.49 -8.25
C ARG A 19 -6.56 -1.74 -6.75
N ASP A 20 -5.58 -1.11 -6.13
CA ASP A 20 -5.31 -1.29 -4.70
C ASP A 20 -6.50 -0.78 -3.87
N ALA A 21 -7.09 0.36 -4.24
CA ALA A 21 -8.30 0.88 -3.59
C ALA A 21 -9.49 -0.10 -3.70
N VAL A 22 -9.72 -0.67 -4.90
CA VAL A 22 -10.78 -1.66 -5.11
C VAL A 22 -10.56 -2.93 -4.28
N ASN A 23 -9.31 -3.40 -4.18
CA ASN A 23 -9.00 -4.59 -3.40
C ASN A 23 -9.14 -4.36 -1.89
N GLN A 24 -8.70 -3.21 -1.40
CA GLN A 24 -8.87 -2.81 0.00
C GLN A 24 -10.35 -2.74 0.37
N ASP A 25 -11.18 -2.10 -0.46
CA ASP A 25 -12.63 -2.02 -0.26
C ASP A 25 -13.29 -3.41 -0.21
N LYS A 26 -12.91 -4.32 -1.11
CA LYS A 26 -13.41 -5.70 -1.10
C LYS A 26 -13.05 -6.45 0.18
N LEU A 27 -11.81 -6.32 0.65
CA LEU A 27 -11.35 -6.96 1.88
C LEU A 27 -12.10 -6.42 3.10
N VAL A 28 -12.26 -5.10 3.19
CA VAL A 28 -13.03 -4.45 4.27
C VAL A 28 -14.49 -4.92 4.26
N LYS A 29 -15.13 -4.97 3.08
CA LYS A 29 -16.51 -5.47 2.93
C LYS A 29 -16.66 -6.95 3.29
N ALA A 30 -15.59 -7.73 3.13
CA ALA A 30 -15.54 -9.13 3.56
C ALA A 30 -15.22 -9.28 5.07
N GLY A 31 -15.17 -8.19 5.83
CA GLY A 31 -14.94 -8.20 7.27
C GLY A 31 -13.46 -8.21 7.69
N TRP A 32 -12.53 -8.00 6.74
CA TRP A 32 -11.10 -7.95 7.07
C TRP A 32 -10.66 -6.55 7.48
N LYS A 33 -9.86 -6.46 8.55
CA LYS A 33 -9.07 -5.26 8.85
C LYS A 33 -7.90 -5.21 7.87
N VAL A 34 -7.81 -4.13 7.09
CA VAL A 34 -6.74 -3.97 6.08
C VAL A 34 -5.72 -2.96 6.59
N VAL A 35 -4.44 -3.34 6.56
CA VAL A 35 -3.32 -2.48 6.92
C VAL A 35 -2.34 -2.43 5.77
N VAL A 36 -1.91 -1.22 5.40
CA VAL A 36 -0.89 -1.00 4.37
C VAL A 36 0.43 -0.66 5.05
N ILE A 37 1.47 -1.42 4.72
CA ILE A 37 2.85 -1.18 5.12
C ILE A 37 3.67 -0.92 3.86
N TRP A 38 4.29 0.25 3.78
CA TRP A 38 5.19 0.62 2.69
C TRP A 38 6.60 0.09 2.95
N GLU A 39 7.34 -0.21 1.88
CA GLU A 39 8.74 -0.64 1.94
C GLU A 39 9.62 0.31 2.76
N CYS A 40 9.44 1.63 2.64
CA CYS A 40 10.22 2.58 3.43
C CYS A 40 9.98 2.47 4.96
N GLN A 41 8.88 1.83 5.38
CA GLN A 41 8.58 1.55 6.78
C GLN A 41 9.20 0.25 7.27
N THR A 42 9.70 -0.61 6.37
CA THR A 42 10.29 -1.91 6.74
C THR A 42 11.78 -1.86 7.01
N ASN A 43 12.41 -0.69 6.81
CA ASN A 43 13.85 -0.51 7.02
C ASN A 43 14.27 -0.52 8.49
N ASP A 44 13.35 -0.24 9.41
CA ASP A 44 13.57 -0.29 10.85
C ASP A 44 12.54 -1.23 11.48
N THR A 45 13.02 -2.37 11.98
CA THR A 45 12.17 -3.43 12.51
C THR A 45 11.50 -3.06 13.83
N ALA A 46 12.13 -2.22 14.66
CA ALA A 46 11.54 -1.74 15.91
C ALA A 46 10.37 -0.80 15.60
N LYS A 47 10.60 0.18 14.72
CA LYS A 47 9.56 1.08 14.25
C LYS A 47 8.44 0.36 13.51
N LEU A 48 8.77 -0.66 12.71
CA LEU A 48 7.77 -1.49 12.05
C LEU A 48 6.89 -2.23 13.07
N ALA A 49 7.47 -2.79 14.13
CA ALA A 49 6.72 -3.47 15.17
C ALA A 49 5.74 -2.53 15.90
N GLU A 50 6.14 -1.29 16.16
CA GLU A 50 5.24 -0.24 16.70
C GLU A 50 4.08 0.04 15.73
N ILE A 51 4.38 0.29 14.46
CA ILE A 51 3.39 0.56 13.41
C ILE A 51 2.39 -0.59 13.28
N ILE A 52 2.87 -1.84 13.32
CA ILE A 52 2.02 -3.02 13.25
C ILE A 52 1.12 -3.11 14.48
N SER A 53 1.68 -2.89 15.67
CA SER A 53 0.93 -2.94 16.93
C SER A 53 -0.18 -1.90 16.97
N GLU A 54 0.11 -0.66 16.55
CA GLU A 54 -0.88 0.43 16.50
C GLU A 54 -1.98 0.20 15.46
N ARG A 55 -1.67 -0.47 14.34
CA ARG A 55 -2.59 -0.58 13.20
C ARG A 55 -3.35 -1.90 13.14
N ILE A 56 -2.86 -2.97 13.75
CA ILE A 56 -3.49 -4.30 13.72
C ILE A 56 -4.29 -4.58 15.00
N VAL A 57 -3.76 -4.21 16.17
CA VAL A 57 -4.49 -4.30 17.46
C VAL A 57 -5.56 -3.22 17.52
#